data_AF-A0A378TMC1-F1
#
_entry.id   AF-A0A378TMC1-F1
#
_cell.length_a   1.000
_cell.length_b   1.000
_cell.length_c   1.000
_cell.angle_alpha   90.00
_cell.angle_beta   90.00
_cell.angle_gamma   90.00
#
_symmetry.space_group_name_H-M   'P 1'
#
loop_
_entity.id
_entity.type
_entity.pdbx_description
1 polymer ?
#
loop_
_entity_poly.entity_id
_entity_poly.type
_entity_poly.pdbx_seq_one_letter_code
_entity_poly.pdbx_strand_id
1 'polypeptide(L)'
;MAVAAAGAVAVIGAVLAWAAWPPSETGGPVSPESATSVDQARSGQLRAGLPSGYAPESCVDVAVAAGSASLAVVQCGPGAAPNGPDSATFTLFGGDQAMADGFDELVSRLALVDCPGDIQSPGPWRVSTGPQQARGILVCGFDGEAPVVGWTQLETHILSVVAADSRGSSMAELFQWWSRQS
;
A
#
# COMPACT_ATOMS: atom_id res chain seq x y z
N MET A 1 10.39 -15.56 -49.54
CA MET A 1 9.01 -15.31 -50.00
C MET A 1 8.10 -16.35 -49.36
N ALA A 2 7.05 -15.88 -48.67
CA ALA A 2 5.83 -16.54 -48.22
C ALA A 2 5.88 -17.85 -47.39
N VAL A 3 5.13 -17.80 -46.29
CA VAL A 3 5.01 -18.74 -45.17
C VAL A 3 4.04 -19.88 -45.49
N ALA A 4 4.33 -21.05 -44.91
CA ALA A 4 3.61 -22.31 -45.04
C ALA A 4 2.16 -22.24 -44.52
N ALA A 5 1.26 -22.94 -45.22
CA ALA A 5 -0.13 -23.12 -44.84
C ALA A 5 -0.47 -24.60 -44.69
N ALA A 6 -1.11 -24.89 -43.56
CA ALA A 6 -2.21 -25.83 -43.37
C ALA A 6 -1.99 -27.34 -43.58
N GLY A 7 -2.25 -28.08 -42.51
CA GLY A 7 -2.68 -29.48 -42.52
C GLY A 7 -2.91 -29.93 -41.08
N ALA A 8 -3.91 -30.73 -40.72
CA ALA A 8 -5.07 -31.21 -41.45
C ALA A 8 -6.13 -31.64 -40.41
N VAL A 9 -7.33 -31.86 -40.94
CA VAL A 9 -8.61 -32.09 -40.27
C VAL A 9 -8.78 -33.53 -39.76
N ALA A 10 -9.59 -33.63 -38.69
CA ALA A 10 -10.47 -34.72 -38.24
C ALA A 10 -9.87 -36.01 -37.64
N VAL A 11 -10.40 -36.40 -36.46
CA VAL A 11 -11.41 -37.49 -36.39
C VAL A 11 -12.39 -37.19 -35.26
N ILE A 12 -13.68 -37.08 -35.57
CA ILE A 12 -14.79 -37.12 -34.60
C ILE A 12 -15.39 -38.53 -34.66
N GLY A 13 -15.52 -39.16 -33.49
CA GLY A 13 -16.29 -40.38 -33.25
C GLY A 13 -15.88 -40.99 -31.89
N ALA A 14 -16.74 -41.35 -30.95
CA ALA A 14 -18.20 -41.41 -30.92
C ALA A 14 -18.69 -41.29 -29.45
N VAL A 15 -19.97 -40.94 -29.36
CA VAL A 15 -20.82 -40.65 -28.19
C VAL A 15 -20.95 -41.84 -27.23
N LEU A 16 -21.01 -41.56 -25.91
CA LEU A 16 -22.03 -42.17 -25.03
C LEU A 16 -22.52 -41.13 -24.01
N ALA A 17 -23.81 -40.80 -24.12
CA ALA A 17 -24.54 -39.88 -23.28
C ALA A 17 -25.02 -40.59 -22.00
N TRP A 18 -24.78 -39.99 -20.84
CA TRP A 18 -25.59 -40.19 -19.64
C TRP A 18 -25.93 -38.84 -19.00
N ALA A 19 -27.06 -38.85 -18.31
CA ALA A 19 -27.86 -37.70 -17.96
C ALA A 19 -27.31 -36.83 -16.82
N ALA A 20 -27.64 -35.54 -16.94
CA ALA A 20 -27.89 -34.58 -15.88
C ALA A 20 -26.76 -34.31 -14.86
N TRP A 21 -25.87 -33.36 -15.20
CA TRP A 21 -25.29 -32.35 -14.28
C TRP A 21 -25.06 -31.04 -15.06
N PRO A 22 -25.47 -29.85 -14.57
CA PRO A 22 -24.91 -28.59 -15.04
C PRO A 22 -23.46 -28.42 -14.51
N PRO A 23 -22.61 -27.70 -15.26
CA PRO A 23 -21.22 -28.08 -15.49
C PRO A 23 -20.26 -27.65 -14.38
N SER A 24 -19.34 -28.54 -14.03
CA SER A 24 -18.05 -28.15 -13.50
C SER A 24 -17.30 -27.44 -14.63
N GLU A 25 -17.35 -26.11 -14.63
CA GLU A 25 -16.55 -25.31 -15.54
C GLU A 25 -15.09 -25.69 -15.35
N THR A 26 -14.50 -26.10 -16.48
CA THR A 26 -13.18 -26.70 -16.59
C THR A 26 -12.14 -25.62 -16.37
N GLY A 27 -11.58 -25.55 -15.16
CA GLY A 27 -10.34 -24.81 -14.93
C GLY A 27 -9.16 -25.66 -15.40
N GLY A 28 -8.66 -25.39 -16.62
CA GLY A 28 -7.33 -25.86 -17.02
C GLY A 28 -6.25 -25.38 -16.03
N PRO A 29 -5.03 -25.95 -16.05
CA PRO A 29 -3.96 -25.48 -15.19
C PRO A 29 -3.63 -24.02 -15.56
N VAL A 30 -4.20 -23.08 -14.80
CA VAL A 30 -3.77 -21.69 -14.80
C VAL A 30 -2.31 -21.70 -14.37
N SER A 31 -1.42 -21.26 -15.26
CA SER A 31 -0.10 -20.80 -14.81
C SER A 31 -0.33 -19.82 -13.64
N PRO A 32 0.52 -19.81 -12.61
CA PRO A 32 0.44 -18.81 -11.55
C PRO A 32 0.86 -17.46 -12.12
N GLU A 33 0.01 -16.88 -12.97
CA GLU A 33 0.00 -15.47 -13.28
C GLU A 33 -0.34 -14.76 -11.96
N SER A 34 0.47 -13.75 -11.61
CA SER A 34 0.41 -13.04 -10.34
C SER A 34 -0.99 -12.46 -10.10
N ALA A 35 -1.85 -13.23 -9.43
CA ALA A 35 -3.21 -12.79 -9.12
C ALA A 35 -3.13 -11.66 -8.09
N THR A 36 -3.73 -10.52 -8.39
CA THR A 36 -3.96 -9.44 -7.43
C THR A 36 -5.34 -9.58 -6.81
N SER A 37 -5.44 -9.48 -5.48
CA SER A 37 -6.72 -9.55 -4.77
C SER A 37 -6.72 -8.68 -3.52
N VAL A 38 -7.91 -8.38 -2.99
CA VAL A 38 -8.08 -7.68 -1.71
C VAL A 38 -8.38 -8.70 -0.63
N ASP A 39 -7.50 -8.81 0.36
CA ASP A 39 -7.78 -9.54 1.60
C ASP A 39 -8.54 -8.62 2.57
N GLN A 40 -9.84 -8.85 2.70
CA GLN A 40 -10.73 -8.04 3.53
C GLN A 40 -10.38 -8.10 5.03
N ALA A 41 -9.85 -9.24 5.51
CA ALA A 41 -9.47 -9.38 6.91
C ALA A 41 -8.21 -8.54 7.23
N ARG A 42 -7.20 -8.61 6.36
CA ARG A 42 -5.98 -7.78 6.48
C ARG A 42 -6.27 -6.31 6.28
N SER A 43 -7.17 -5.97 5.36
CA SER A 43 -7.62 -4.60 5.15
C SER A 43 -8.35 -4.05 6.38
N GLY A 44 -9.18 -4.86 7.04
CA GLY A 44 -9.80 -4.51 8.32
C GLY A 44 -8.78 -4.28 9.44
N GLN A 45 -7.76 -5.14 9.54
CA GLN A 45 -6.65 -4.96 10.48
C GLN A 45 -5.91 -3.65 10.23
N LEU A 46 -5.57 -3.36 8.97
CA LEU A 46 -4.90 -2.12 8.58
C LEU A 46 -5.74 -0.90 8.95
N ARG A 47 -7.04 -0.93 8.63
CA ARG A 47 -7.97 0.17 8.95
C ARG A 47 -8.08 0.46 10.45
N ALA A 48 -8.04 -0.57 11.29
CA ALA A 48 -8.06 -0.40 12.75
C ALA A 48 -6.80 0.27 13.31
N GLY A 49 -5.68 0.23 12.56
CA GLY A 49 -4.41 0.87 12.92
C GLY A 49 -4.17 2.23 12.26
N LEU A 50 -5.17 2.78 11.55
CA LEU A 50 -5.04 4.09 10.94
C LEU A 50 -5.02 5.20 12.00
N PRO A 51 -4.29 6.29 11.75
CA PRO A 51 -4.35 7.45 12.63
C PRO A 51 -5.75 8.08 12.67
N SER A 52 -6.09 8.71 13.80
CA SER A 52 -7.39 9.35 14.03
C SER A 52 -7.74 10.49 13.07
N GLY A 53 -6.76 11.01 12.33
CA GLY A 53 -6.93 12.09 11.35
C GLY A 53 -7.56 11.64 10.01
N TYR A 54 -7.70 10.34 9.77
CA TYR A 54 -8.32 9.80 8.56
C TYR A 54 -9.67 9.15 8.86
N ALA A 55 -10.67 9.53 8.08
CA ALA A 55 -11.99 8.94 8.16
C ALA A 55 -12.01 7.66 7.30
N PRO A 56 -12.52 6.51 7.79
CA PRO A 56 -12.51 5.24 7.06
C PRO A 56 -13.15 5.32 5.67
N GLU A 57 -14.11 6.22 5.49
CA GLU A 57 -14.83 6.46 4.23
C GLU A 57 -14.01 7.16 3.15
N SER A 58 -12.90 7.84 3.50
CA SER A 58 -12.01 8.45 2.51
C SER A 58 -11.00 7.46 1.93
N CYS A 59 -11.07 6.19 2.35
CA CYS A 59 -10.08 5.17 2.09
C CYS A 59 -10.63 4.00 1.27
N VAL A 60 -9.90 3.60 0.24
CA VAL A 60 -10.20 2.45 -0.63
C VAL A 60 -9.14 1.36 -0.47
N ASP A 61 -9.58 0.10 -0.52
CA ASP A 61 -8.65 -1.04 -0.55
C ASP A 61 -8.01 -1.16 -1.93
N VAL A 62 -6.70 -1.40 -1.93
CA VAL A 62 -5.93 -1.64 -3.15
C VAL A 62 -5.62 -3.13 -3.24
N ALA A 63 -5.86 -3.72 -4.42
CA ALA A 63 -5.55 -5.13 -4.65
C ALA A 63 -4.03 -5.35 -4.60
N VAL A 64 -3.62 -6.38 -3.87
CA VAL A 64 -2.21 -6.71 -3.66
C VAL A 64 -1.88 -8.01 -4.38
N ALA A 65 -0.70 -8.08 -5.01
CA ALA A 65 -0.25 -9.29 -5.71
C ALA A 65 0.00 -10.43 -4.72
N ALA A 66 -0.43 -11.64 -5.06
CA ALA A 66 -0.15 -12.83 -4.29
C ALA A 66 1.38 -13.02 -4.12
N GLY A 67 1.81 -13.23 -2.87
CA GLY A 67 3.23 -13.39 -2.54
C GLY A 67 4.04 -12.10 -2.42
N SER A 68 3.41 -10.92 -2.54
CA SER A 68 4.09 -9.66 -2.25
C SER A 68 4.42 -9.51 -0.75
N ALA A 69 5.36 -8.62 -0.43
CA ALA A 69 5.72 -8.31 0.96
C ALA A 69 4.56 -7.61 1.72
N SER A 70 3.72 -6.86 1.00
CA SER A 70 2.53 -6.21 1.53
C SER A 70 1.39 -7.21 1.69
N LEU A 71 0.67 -7.12 2.80
CA LEU A 71 -0.49 -7.96 3.12
C LEU A 71 -1.82 -7.26 2.89
N ALA A 72 -1.84 -5.94 3.03
CA ALA A 72 -2.95 -5.08 2.64
C ALA A 72 -2.41 -3.68 2.36
N VAL A 73 -3.04 -3.00 1.41
CA VAL A 73 -2.77 -1.60 1.09
C VAL A 73 -4.10 -0.87 1.07
N VAL A 74 -4.15 0.26 1.76
CA VAL A 74 -5.29 1.17 1.76
C VAL A 74 -4.81 2.52 1.28
N GLN A 75 -5.50 3.08 0.29
CA GLN A 75 -5.23 4.41 -0.22
C GLN A 75 -6.36 5.35 0.18
N CYS A 76 -6.00 6.48 0.79
CA CYS A 76 -6.97 7.46 1.25
C CYS A 76 -6.82 8.77 0.47
N GLY A 77 -7.95 9.43 0.23
CA GLY A 77 -7.99 10.79 -0.28
C GLY A 77 -7.67 11.83 0.80
N PRO A 78 -8.08 13.10 0.59
CA PRO A 78 -7.72 14.19 1.48
C PRO A 78 -8.12 13.95 2.94
N GLY A 79 -7.23 14.31 3.86
CA GLY A 79 -7.51 14.26 5.30
C GLY A 79 -8.61 15.26 5.71
N ALA A 80 -9.34 14.98 6.80
CA ALA A 80 -10.47 15.82 7.24
C ALA A 80 -10.05 17.19 7.84
N ALA A 81 -8.75 17.39 8.11
CA ALA A 81 -8.24 18.60 8.74
C ALA A 81 -7.78 19.64 7.70
N PRO A 82 -7.94 20.95 7.97
CA PRO A 82 -7.36 21.99 7.13
C PRO A 82 -5.83 21.83 7.06
N ASN A 83 -5.29 22.02 5.86
CA ASN A 83 -3.88 21.78 5.52
C ASN A 83 -3.43 20.35 5.82
N GLY A 84 -4.35 19.40 5.71
CA GLY A 84 -4.04 17.99 5.72
C GLY A 84 -3.34 17.54 4.43
N PRO A 85 -2.90 16.28 4.39
CA PRO A 85 -2.49 15.63 3.16
C PRO A 85 -3.63 15.57 2.15
N ASP A 86 -3.26 15.63 0.87
CA ASP A 86 -4.16 15.40 -0.26
C ASP A 86 -4.32 13.89 -0.54
N SER A 87 -3.33 13.09 -0.14
CA SER A 87 -3.40 11.64 -0.23
C SER A 87 -2.63 10.92 0.89
N ALA A 88 -3.06 9.69 1.16
CA ALA A 88 -2.41 8.76 2.06
C ALA A 88 -2.29 7.39 1.41
N THR A 89 -1.19 6.69 1.69
CA THR A 89 -1.09 5.26 1.46
C THR A 89 -0.64 4.60 2.75
N PHE A 90 -1.39 3.61 3.19
CA PHE A 90 -1.09 2.79 4.35
C PHE A 90 -0.85 1.36 3.88
N THR A 91 0.22 0.75 4.38
CA THR A 91 0.60 -0.61 3.99
C THR A 91 0.83 -1.44 5.24
N LEU A 92 0.15 -2.58 5.31
CA LEU A 92 0.37 -3.59 6.33
C LEU A 92 1.38 -4.62 5.81
N PHE A 93 2.40 -4.93 6.61
CA PHE A 93 3.41 -5.94 6.29
C PHE A 93 3.30 -7.18 7.19
N GLY A 94 3.91 -8.29 6.74
CA GLY A 94 3.92 -9.55 7.47
C GLY A 94 4.96 -9.64 8.60
N GLY A 95 5.82 -8.64 8.74
CA GLY A 95 6.85 -8.58 9.78
C GLY A 95 7.81 -7.41 9.60
N ASP A 96 8.70 -7.25 10.57
CA ASP A 96 9.63 -6.11 10.65
C ASP A 96 10.52 -5.96 9.41
N GLN A 97 11.08 -7.06 8.91
CA GLN A 97 11.97 -7.01 7.75
C GLN A 97 11.25 -6.52 6.49
N ALA A 98 10.05 -7.05 6.21
CA ALA A 98 9.26 -6.63 5.06
C ALA A 98 8.85 -5.15 5.14
N MET A 99 8.55 -4.65 6.36
CA MET A 99 8.26 -3.24 6.57
C MET A 99 9.51 -2.37 6.42
N ALA A 100 10.67 -2.82 6.90
CA ALA A 100 11.93 -2.12 6.74
C ALA A 100 12.32 -2.00 5.26
N ASP A 101 12.19 -3.09 4.49
CA ASP A 101 12.43 -3.08 3.04
C ASP A 101 11.50 -2.09 2.32
N GLY A 102 10.21 -2.07 2.68
CA GLY A 102 9.26 -1.10 2.14
C GLY A 102 9.54 0.35 2.55
N PHE A 103 10.08 0.56 3.75
CA PHE A 103 10.52 1.88 4.20
C PHE A 103 11.78 2.34 3.45
N ASP A 104 12.73 1.45 3.21
CA ASP A 104 13.94 1.76 2.44
C ASP A 104 13.61 2.09 0.98
N GLU A 105 12.62 1.40 0.39
CA GLU A 105 12.09 1.74 -0.93
C GLU A 105 11.50 3.17 -0.93
N LEU A 106 10.69 3.52 0.07
CA LEU A 106 10.20 4.88 0.27
C LEU A 106 11.34 5.89 0.39
N VAL A 107 12.36 5.62 1.19
CA VAL A 107 13.50 6.52 1.37
C VAL A 107 14.25 6.72 0.04
N SER A 108 14.42 5.65 -0.76
CA SER A 108 15.17 5.70 -2.02
C SER A 108 14.54 6.58 -3.10
N ARG A 109 13.22 6.80 -3.05
CA ARG A 109 12.48 7.65 -4.01
C ARG A 109 12.38 9.11 -3.59
N LEU A 110 12.69 9.44 -2.34
CA LEU A 110 12.51 10.80 -1.82
C LEU A 110 13.78 11.64 -1.93
N ALA A 111 13.60 12.92 -2.28
CA ALA A 111 14.58 13.96 -1.98
C ALA A 111 14.48 14.30 -0.48
N LEU A 112 15.36 13.69 0.32
CA LEU A 112 15.32 13.81 1.78
C LEU A 112 15.64 15.22 2.26
N VAL A 113 14.91 15.65 3.28
CA VAL A 113 15.15 16.88 4.02
C VAL A 113 15.00 16.61 5.51
N ASP A 114 15.66 17.39 6.35
CA ASP A 114 15.36 17.36 7.78
C ASP A 114 13.90 17.73 8.01
N CYS A 115 13.25 16.97 8.90
CA CYS A 115 11.87 17.26 9.28
C CYS A 115 11.81 18.61 10.03
N PRO A 116 10.73 19.39 9.88
CA PRO A 116 10.58 20.68 10.55
C PRO A 116 10.89 20.61 12.06
N GLY A 117 11.65 21.60 12.55
CA GLY A 117 12.20 21.59 13.91
C GLY A 117 13.61 20.98 14.01
N ASP A 118 14.35 20.94 12.90
CA ASP A 118 15.73 20.42 12.80
C ASP A 118 15.84 18.96 13.25
N ILE A 119 14.82 18.16 12.95
CA ILE A 119 14.77 16.74 13.28
C ILE A 119 15.40 15.96 12.13
N GLN A 120 16.47 15.23 12.44
CA GLN A 120 17.15 14.37 11.46
C GLN A 120 16.17 13.39 10.82
N SER A 121 16.20 13.35 9.48
CA SER A 121 15.37 12.48 8.65
C SER A 121 16.26 11.61 7.75
N PRO A 122 16.07 10.28 7.71
CA PRO A 122 15.17 9.50 8.57
C PRO A 122 15.64 9.44 10.03
N GLY A 123 14.69 9.28 10.97
CA GLY A 123 15.01 9.22 12.40
C GLY A 123 13.90 8.62 13.27
N PRO A 124 14.20 8.22 14.52
CA PRO A 124 13.20 7.64 15.41
C PRO A 124 12.11 8.66 15.76
N TRP A 125 10.85 8.23 15.74
CA TRP A 125 9.73 9.05 16.21
C TRP A 125 9.01 8.38 17.39
N ARG A 126 8.26 9.21 18.14
CA ARG A 126 7.48 8.82 19.30
C ARG A 126 6.18 9.63 19.33
N VAL A 127 5.18 9.11 20.03
CA VAL A 127 3.96 9.86 20.35
C VAL A 127 4.34 11.06 21.19
N SER A 128 3.75 12.22 20.90
CA SER A 128 4.04 13.47 21.63
C SER A 128 3.76 13.34 23.14
N THR A 129 2.77 12.54 23.52
CA THR A 129 2.30 12.34 24.90
C THR A 129 2.61 10.95 25.49
N GLY A 130 3.37 10.11 24.76
CA GLY A 130 3.63 8.72 25.12
C GLY A 130 4.93 8.49 25.93
N PRO A 131 5.18 7.23 26.33
CA PRO A 131 6.45 6.84 26.95
C PRO A 131 7.65 7.15 26.04
N GLN A 132 8.86 7.29 26.62
CA GLN A 132 10.10 7.67 25.89
C GLN A 132 10.59 6.65 24.84
N GLN A 133 9.82 5.61 24.55
CA GLN A 133 10.18 4.55 23.61
C GLN A 133 9.82 4.99 22.18
N ALA A 134 10.73 4.75 21.24
CA ALA A 134 10.46 5.00 19.83
C ALA A 134 9.35 4.06 19.34
N ARG A 135 8.40 4.60 18.57
CA ARG A 135 7.30 3.83 17.95
C ARG A 135 7.63 3.36 16.54
N GLY A 136 8.68 3.93 15.94
CA GLY A 136 9.20 3.57 14.64
C GLY A 136 10.15 4.63 14.10
N ILE A 137 10.29 4.67 12.79
CA ILE A 137 11.16 5.59 12.04
C ILE A 137 10.29 6.50 11.18
N LEU A 138 10.64 7.78 11.15
CA LEU A 138 9.99 8.85 10.40
C LEU A 138 10.95 9.31 9.30
N VAL A 139 10.40 9.68 8.15
CA VAL A 139 11.09 10.34 7.05
C VAL A 139 10.26 11.52 6.54
N CYS A 140 10.94 12.64 6.30
CA CYS A 140 10.44 13.78 5.54
C CYS A 140 11.25 13.94 4.25
N GLY A 141 10.57 14.23 3.16
CA GLY A 141 11.21 14.43 1.86
C GLY A 141 10.21 14.87 0.80
N PHE A 142 10.68 14.94 -0.44
CA PHE A 142 9.84 15.29 -1.58
C PHE A 142 9.86 14.18 -2.63
N ASP A 143 8.68 13.87 -3.16
CA ASP A 143 8.53 13.05 -4.36
C ASP A 143 8.23 13.99 -5.54
N GLY A 144 9.27 14.31 -6.31
CA GLY A 144 9.24 15.47 -7.21
C GLY A 144 9.06 16.77 -6.41
N GLU A 145 7.94 17.46 -6.61
CA GLU A 145 7.58 18.70 -5.90
C GLU A 145 6.61 18.46 -4.74
N ALA A 146 6.05 17.25 -4.62
CA ALA A 146 5.08 16.92 -3.58
C ALA A 146 5.78 16.64 -2.24
N PRO A 147 5.47 17.38 -1.15
CA PRO A 147 6.00 17.04 0.16
C PRO A 147 5.41 15.73 0.66
N VAL A 148 6.27 14.88 1.22
CA VAL A 148 5.93 13.56 1.74
C VAL A 148 6.42 13.44 3.17
N VAL A 149 5.53 12.94 4.04
CA VAL A 149 5.88 12.48 5.38
C VAL A 149 5.53 11.00 5.47
N GLY A 150 6.50 10.17 5.79
CA GLY A 150 6.31 8.73 5.94
C GLY A 150 6.83 8.22 7.27
N TRP A 151 6.16 7.23 7.86
CA TRP A 151 6.60 6.66 9.13
C TRP A 151 6.19 5.20 9.30
N THR A 152 7.04 4.44 9.99
CA THR A 152 6.75 3.06 10.40
C THR A 152 6.10 3.01 11.79
N GLN A 153 5.29 1.97 12.01
CA GLN A 153 4.75 1.60 13.31
C GLN A 153 5.20 0.17 13.63
N LEU A 154 6.17 0.04 14.54
CA LEU A 154 6.81 -1.26 14.84
C LEU A 154 5.81 -2.29 15.38
N GLU A 155 4.94 -1.90 16.31
CA GLU A 155 3.98 -2.83 16.94
C GLU A 155 2.98 -3.43 15.95
N THR A 156 2.59 -2.67 14.93
CA THR A 156 1.51 -3.04 14.00
C THR A 156 2.02 -3.43 12.62
N HIS A 157 3.32 -3.28 12.35
CA HIS A 157 3.95 -3.48 11.04
C HIS A 157 3.30 -2.65 9.93
N ILE A 158 2.94 -1.40 10.24
CA ILE A 158 2.32 -0.48 9.29
C ILE A 158 3.35 0.56 8.83
N LEU A 159 3.48 0.72 7.51
CA LEU A 159 4.08 1.90 6.89
C LEU A 159 2.96 2.86 6.47
N SER A 160 3.01 4.07 6.99
CA SER A 160 2.12 5.16 6.61
C SER A 160 2.88 6.16 5.77
N VAL A 161 2.31 6.58 4.65
CA VAL A 161 2.87 7.61 3.78
C VAL A 161 1.78 8.61 3.48
N VAL A 162 2.02 9.88 3.80
CA VAL A 162 1.10 10.98 3.46
C VAL A 162 1.81 11.94 2.53
N ALA A 163 1.08 12.46 1.56
CA ALA A 163 1.58 13.43 0.61
C ALA A 163 0.59 14.59 0.46
N ALA A 164 1.13 15.78 0.24
CA ALA A 164 0.34 16.88 -0.29
C ALA A 164 0.71 17.11 -1.77
N ASP A 165 -0.22 17.62 -2.55
CA ASP A 165 0.03 18.08 -3.89
C ASP A 165 1.02 19.25 -3.86
N SER A 166 1.74 19.51 -4.95
CA SER A 166 2.72 20.61 -5.03
C SER A 166 2.12 22.02 -4.85
N ARG A 167 0.79 22.14 -4.97
CA ARG A 167 0.02 23.36 -4.69
C ARG A 167 -0.78 23.27 -3.37
N GLY A 168 -0.70 22.13 -2.69
CA GLY A 168 -1.37 21.85 -1.43
C GLY A 168 -0.55 22.34 -0.24
N SER A 169 -0.59 21.58 0.85
CA SER A 169 0.11 21.88 2.09
C SER A 169 1.64 21.88 1.90
N SER A 170 2.33 22.86 2.46
CA SER A 170 3.80 22.85 2.53
C SER A 170 4.31 21.69 3.41
N MET A 171 5.60 21.35 3.28
CA MET A 171 6.26 20.37 4.18
C MET A 171 6.03 20.69 5.67
N ALA A 172 6.11 21.98 6.04
CA ALA A 172 5.88 22.42 7.41
C ALA A 172 4.45 22.15 7.89
N GLU A 173 3.45 22.42 7.05
CA GLU A 173 2.04 22.20 7.37
C GLU A 173 1.70 20.71 7.42
N LEU A 174 2.20 19.93 6.46
CA LEU A 174 2.01 18.49 6.40
C LEU A 174 2.62 17.80 7.63
N PHE A 175 3.84 18.18 8.02
CA PHE A 175 4.49 17.70 9.23
C PHE A 175 3.72 18.11 10.50
N GLN A 176 3.23 19.36 10.56
CA GLN A 176 2.44 19.81 11.70
C GLN A 176 1.12 19.04 11.81
N TRP A 177 0.48 18.72 10.68
CA TRP A 177 -0.68 17.84 10.65
C TRP A 177 -0.34 16.47 11.22
N TRP A 178 0.74 15.84 10.73
CA TRP A 178 1.19 14.53 11.19
C TRP A 178 1.46 14.54 12.71
N SER A 179 2.17 15.54 13.21
CA SER A 179 2.55 15.67 14.62
C SER A 179 1.36 15.80 15.57
N ARG A 180 0.20 16.30 15.09
CA ARG A 180 -1.02 16.40 15.92
C ARG A 180 -1.75 15.07 16.07
N GLN A 181 -1.63 14.19 15.08
CA GLN A 181 -2.33 12.90 15.02
C GLN A 181 -1.46 11.69 15.37
N SER A 182 -0.16 11.91 15.60
CA SER A 182 0.86 10.89 15.92
C SER A 182 1.13 10.71 17.41
#